data_AF-A0A0Q7BUC7-F1
#
_entry.id   AF-A0A0Q7BUC7-F1
#
_cell.length_a   1.000
_cell.length_b   1.000
_cell.length_c   1.000
_cell.angle_alpha   90.00
_cell.angle_beta   90.00
_cell.angle_gamma   90.00
#
_symmetry.space_group_name_H-M   'P 1'
#
loop_
_entity.id
_entity.type
_entity.pdbx_description
1 polymer ?
#
loop_
_entity_poly.entity_id
_entity_poly.type
_entity_poly.pdbx_seq_one_letter_code
_entity_poly.pdbx_strand_id
1 'polypeptide(L)'
;MKKSIWKLYGYGWVTLGFFLVSLLGHWVFGWFTYVDEQTQFGHPIEFSGYAMQMGRDTLENWQSEFLQLLWQIGGLAFLLYVGSPQSKEGDERVEAKIDAILAAVDPKNADKVIGEIDREYARQQADRP
;
A
#
# COMPACT_ATOMS: atom_id res chain seq x y z
N MET A 1 -17.64 25.70 -3.46
CA MET A 1 -16.45 25.79 -4.33
C MET A 1 -16.15 24.41 -4.91
N LYS A 2 -16.19 24.21 -6.24
CA LYS A 2 -15.80 22.92 -6.84
C LYS A 2 -14.29 22.72 -6.60
N LYS A 3 -13.91 21.69 -5.82
CA LYS A 3 -12.48 21.35 -5.64
C LYS A 3 -11.92 20.97 -7.01
N SER A 4 -10.90 21.71 -7.47
CA SER A 4 -10.23 21.42 -8.74
C SER A 4 -9.56 20.04 -8.65
N ILE A 5 -9.78 19.19 -9.66
CA ILE A 5 -9.20 17.84 -9.79
C ILE A 5 -7.66 17.92 -9.67
N TRP A 6 -7.05 19.00 -10.17
CA TRP A 6 -5.62 19.28 -10.06
C TRP A 6 -5.13 19.50 -8.62
N LYS A 7 -5.97 20.11 -7.76
CA LYS A 7 -5.65 20.25 -6.33
C LYS A 7 -5.97 18.98 -5.54
N LEU A 8 -6.97 18.22 -5.97
CA LEU A 8 -7.37 16.98 -5.30
C LEU A 8 -6.36 15.84 -5.53
N TYR A 9 -5.78 15.77 -6.74
CA TYR A 9 -4.82 14.73 -7.13
C TYR A 9 -3.40 15.30 -7.39
N GLY A 10 -3.05 16.43 -6.77
CA GLY A 10 -1.77 17.10 -7.01
C GLY A 10 -0.55 16.17 -6.81
N TYR A 11 -0.58 15.34 -5.76
CA TYR A 11 0.44 14.32 -5.53
C TYR A 11 0.54 13.33 -6.70
N GLY A 12 -0.60 12.83 -7.20
CA GLY A 12 -0.63 11.90 -8.33
C GLY A 12 -0.03 12.48 -9.60
N TRP A 13 -0.31 13.75 -9.89
CA TRP A 13 0.26 14.43 -11.06
C TRP A 13 1.77 14.65 -10.95
N VAL A 14 2.27 15.06 -9.78
CA VAL A 14 3.70 15.25 -9.55
C VAL A 14 4.43 13.91 -9.68
N THR A 15 3.91 12.85 -9.05
CA THR A 15 4.49 11.50 -9.14
C THR A 15 4.46 10.96 -10.57
N LEU A 16 3.34 11.14 -11.29
CA LEU A 16 3.25 10.77 -12.71
C LEU A 16 4.27 11.54 -13.55
N GLY A 17 4.48 12.82 -13.28
CA GLY A 17 5.51 13.62 -13.93
C GLY A 17 6.91 13.04 -13.73
N PHE A 18 7.29 12.76 -12.49
CA PHE A 18 8.58 12.12 -12.19
C PHE A 18 8.72 10.74 -12.85
N PHE A 19 7.65 9.94 -12.84
CA PHE A 19 7.62 8.63 -13.50
C PHE A 19 7.82 8.73 -15.01
N LEU A 20 7.14 9.66 -15.68
CA LEU A 20 7.30 9.83 -17.14
C LEU A 20 8.71 10.33 -17.49
N VAL A 21 9.27 11.25 -16.71
CA VAL A 21 10.64 11.72 -16.91
C VAL A 21 11.66 10.59 -16.71
N SER A 22 11.50 9.77 -15.67
CA SER A 22 12.40 8.64 -15.44
C SER A 22 12.24 7.55 -16.51
N LEU A 23 11.01 7.26 -16.94
CA LEU A 23 10.73 6.29 -18.01
C LEU A 23 11.34 6.73 -19.33
N LEU A 24 11.17 8.01 -19.70
CA LEU A 24 11.81 8.57 -20.90
C LEU A 24 13.33 8.52 -20.78
N GLY A 25 13.88 8.87 -19.62
CA GLY A 25 15.31 8.76 -19.35
C GLY A 25 15.82 7.32 -19.54
N HIS A 26 15.12 6.34 -18.97
CA HIS A 26 15.47 4.92 -19.10
C HIS A 26 15.56 4.48 -20.56
N TRP A 27 14.57 4.85 -21.39
CA TRP A 27 14.60 4.55 -22.81
C TRP A 27 15.72 5.30 -23.53
N VAL A 28 15.87 6.61 -23.32
CA VAL A 28 16.92 7.42 -23.95
C VAL A 28 18.32 6.89 -23.63
N PHE A 29 18.62 6.56 -22.38
CA PHE A 29 19.89 5.95 -22.01
C PHE A 29 20.06 4.55 -22.59
N GLY A 30 18.99 3.75 -22.58
CA GLY A 30 18.98 2.44 -23.24
C GLY A 30 19.29 2.52 -24.74
N TRP A 31 18.89 3.59 -25.42
CA TRP A 31 19.23 3.78 -26.84
C TRP A 31 20.73 3.94 -27.05
N PHE A 32 21.40 4.73 -26.20
CA PHE A 32 22.84 4.90 -26.29
C PHE A 32 23.59 3.58 -26.05
N THR A 33 23.15 2.79 -25.06
CA THR A 33 23.70 1.46 -24.79
C THR A 33 23.47 0.51 -25.97
N TYR A 34 22.24 0.45 -26.50
CA TYR A 34 21.90 -0.39 -27.63
C TYR A 34 22.75 -0.07 -28.87
N VAL A 35 22.90 1.22 -29.20
CA VAL A 35 23.71 1.65 -30.36
C VAL A 35 25.18 1.28 -30.17
N ASP A 36 25.74 1.46 -28.96
CA ASP A 36 27.11 1.07 -28.66
C ASP A 36 27.33 -0.44 -28.83
N GLU A 37 26.42 -1.26 -28.27
CA GLU A 37 26.44 -2.72 -28.42
C GLU A 37 26.35 -3.15 -29.89
N GLN A 38 25.35 -2.66 -30.64
CA GLN A 38 25.21 -3.03 -32.06
C GLN A 38 26.45 -2.64 -32.87
N THR A 39 27.05 -1.48 -32.58
CA THR A 39 28.27 -1.02 -33.25
C THR A 39 29.46 -1.90 -32.91
N GLN A 40 29.62 -2.32 -31.65
CA GLN A 40 30.68 -3.22 -31.21
C GLN A 40 30.60 -4.61 -31.86
N PHE A 41 29.38 -5.13 -32.05
CA PHE A 41 29.16 -6.43 -32.68
C PHE A 41 29.01 -6.37 -34.21
N GLY A 42 29.06 -5.18 -34.82
CA GLY A 42 28.90 -4.98 -36.26
C GLY A 42 27.48 -5.31 -36.76
N HIS A 43 26.48 -5.22 -35.90
CA HIS A 43 25.09 -5.47 -36.21
C HIS A 43 24.38 -4.19 -36.69
N PRO A 44 23.32 -4.32 -37.53
CA PRO A 44 22.53 -3.17 -37.94
C PRO A 44 21.76 -2.58 -36.75
N ILE A 45 21.74 -1.26 -36.66
CA ILE A 45 20.94 -0.54 -35.67
C ILE A 45 19.49 -0.50 -36.15
N GLU A 46 18.62 -1.29 -35.52
CA GLU A 46 17.20 -1.35 -35.85
C GLU A 46 16.33 -0.88 -34.68
N PHE A 47 15.44 0.08 -34.93
CA PHE A 47 14.53 0.59 -33.91
C PHE A 47 13.56 -0.47 -33.38
N SER A 48 13.13 -1.43 -34.21
CA SER A 48 12.27 -2.55 -33.82
C SER A 48 12.94 -3.44 -32.78
N GLY A 49 14.22 -3.77 -32.97
CA GLY A 49 15.01 -4.56 -32.03
C GLY A 49 15.17 -3.84 -30.69
N TYR A 50 15.55 -2.56 -30.75
CA TYR A 50 15.63 -1.70 -29.58
C TYR A 50 14.30 -1.60 -28.81
N ALA A 51 13.18 -1.34 -29.50
CA ALA A 51 11.88 -1.20 -28.85
C ALA A 51 11.41 -2.50 -28.18
N MET A 52 11.72 -3.65 -28.78
CA MET A 52 11.42 -4.96 -28.19
C MET A 52 12.29 -5.23 -26.95
N GLN A 53 13.59 -4.90 -27.00
CA GLN A 53 14.51 -5.05 -25.88
C GLN A 53 14.09 -4.14 -24.72
N MET A 54 13.90 -2.84 -24.97
CA MET A 54 13.49 -1.91 -23.92
C MET A 54 12.10 -2.21 -23.37
N GLY A 55 11.19 -2.66 -24.22
CA GLY A 55 9.86 -3.09 -23.80
C GLY A 55 9.93 -4.30 -22.87
N ARG A 56 10.79 -5.28 -23.17
CA ARG A 56 11.06 -6.41 -22.28
C ARG A 56 11.65 -5.95 -20.96
N ASP A 57 12.72 -5.16 -20.98
CA ASP A 57 13.40 -4.69 -19.77
C ASP A 57 12.44 -3.90 -18.86
N THR A 58 11.61 -3.04 -19.47
CA THR A 58 10.56 -2.29 -18.75
C THR A 58 9.52 -3.23 -18.13
N LEU A 59 9.07 -4.26 -18.86
CA LEU A 59 8.07 -5.21 -18.38
C LEU A 59 8.62 -6.16 -17.31
N GLU A 60 9.87 -6.61 -17.44
CA GLU A 60 10.55 -7.43 -16.45
C GLU A 60 10.71 -6.67 -15.13
N ASN A 61 11.15 -5.41 -15.20
CA ASN A 61 11.22 -4.55 -14.02
C ASN A 61 9.84 -4.30 -13.41
N TRP A 62 8.82 -4.05 -14.23
CA TRP A 62 7.46 -3.85 -13.72
C TRP A 62 6.91 -5.13 -13.08
N GLN A 63 7.12 -6.29 -13.69
CA GLN A 63 6.70 -7.58 -13.16
C GLN A 63 7.36 -7.87 -11.80
N SER A 64 8.67 -7.70 -11.69
CA SER A 64 9.41 -8.00 -10.47
C SER A 64 9.04 -7.07 -9.32
N GLU A 65 8.99 -5.76 -9.58
CA GLU A 65 8.62 -4.76 -8.57
C GLU A 65 7.16 -4.90 -8.13
N PHE A 66 6.24 -5.22 -9.06
CA PHE A 66 4.84 -5.45 -8.71
C PHE A 66 4.66 -6.70 -7.84
N LEU A 67 5.36 -7.80 -8.19
CA LEU A 67 5.35 -9.01 -7.37
C LEU A 67 5.96 -8.75 -5.98
N GLN A 68 7.05 -8.00 -5.91
CA GLN A 68 7.68 -7.61 -4.66
C GLN A 68 6.73 -6.78 -3.79
N LEU A 69 6.11 -5.73 -4.33
CA LEU A 69 5.19 -4.87 -3.59
C LEU A 69 3.95 -5.64 -3.12
N LEU A 70 3.38 -6.49 -3.98
CA LEU A 70 2.25 -7.35 -3.62
C LEU A 70 2.63 -8.32 -2.50
N TRP A 71 3.79 -8.96 -2.60
CA TRP A 71 4.27 -9.87 -1.57
C TRP A 71 4.55 -9.14 -0.26
N GLN A 72 5.16 -7.96 -0.30
CA GLN A 72 5.45 -7.17 0.89
C GLN A 72 4.16 -6.68 1.56
N ILE A 73 3.27 -6.02 0.84
CA ILE A 73 2.04 -5.46 1.40
C ILE A 73 1.06 -6.59 1.76
N GLY A 74 0.80 -7.50 0.83
CA GLY A 74 -0.12 -8.61 1.02
C GLY A 74 0.40 -9.63 2.04
N GLY A 75 1.68 -9.98 1.98
CA GLY A 75 2.32 -10.86 2.96
C GLY A 75 2.38 -10.24 4.35
N LEU A 76 2.73 -8.95 4.48
CA LEU A 76 2.70 -8.26 5.76
C LEU A 76 1.26 -8.16 6.31
N ALA A 77 0.29 -7.79 5.47
CA ALA A 77 -1.11 -7.74 5.87
C ALA A 77 -1.61 -9.12 6.32
N PHE A 78 -1.23 -10.19 5.62
CA PHE A 78 -1.56 -11.57 6.00
C PHE A 78 -0.90 -11.96 7.33
N LEU A 79 0.39 -11.67 7.52
CA LEU A 79 1.10 -11.96 8.77
C LEU A 79 0.56 -11.12 9.94
N LEU A 80 0.15 -9.87 9.73
CA LEU A 80 -0.52 -9.07 10.74
C LEU A 80 -1.90 -9.64 11.07
N TYR A 81 -2.65 -10.08 10.06
CA TYR A 81 -3.98 -10.67 10.25
C TYR A 81 -3.93 -12.02 10.98
N VAL A 82 -3.02 -12.91 10.60
CA VAL A 82 -2.88 -14.25 11.20
C VAL A 82 -2.05 -14.23 12.49
N GLY A 83 -1.08 -13.33 12.58
CA GLY A 83 -0.04 -13.30 13.61
C GLY A 83 -0.16 -12.17 14.64
N SER A 84 -1.22 -11.36 14.66
CA SER A 84 -1.45 -10.38 15.74
C SER A 84 -2.54 -10.82 16.74
N PRO A 85 -2.26 -11.74 17.68
CA PRO A 85 -3.04 -11.84 18.91
C PRO A 85 -3.02 -10.51 19.69
N GLN A 86 -1.94 -9.71 19.55
CA GLN A 86 -1.80 -8.41 20.21
C GLN A 86 -2.81 -7.34 19.77
N SER A 87 -3.38 -7.41 18.56
CA SER A 87 -4.39 -6.43 18.16
C SER A 87 -5.74 -6.71 18.84
N LYS A 88 -6.12 -8.00 18.94
CA LYS A 88 -7.33 -8.40 19.66
C LYS A 88 -7.18 -8.20 21.17
N GLU A 89 -6.09 -8.73 21.76
CA GLU A 89 -5.79 -8.55 23.18
C GLU A 89 -5.57 -7.08 23.56
N GLY A 90 -5.07 -6.27 22.63
CA GLY A 90 -4.86 -4.83 22.81
C GLY A 90 -6.18 -4.08 22.94
N ASP A 91 -7.08 -4.27 21.96
CA ASP A 91 -8.39 -3.63 21.93
C ASP A 91 -9.25 -4.10 23.11
N GLU A 92 -9.32 -5.41 23.37
CA GLU A 92 -10.03 -6.00 24.52
C GLU A 92 -9.52 -5.44 25.86
N ARG A 93 -8.20 -5.29 26.01
CA ARG A 93 -7.63 -4.75 27.25
C ARG A 93 -7.85 -3.24 27.40
N VAL A 94 -7.87 -2.48 26.31
CA VAL A 94 -8.20 -1.05 26.34
C VAL A 94 -9.68 -0.87 26.70
N GLU A 95 -10.54 -1.67 26.09
CA GLU A 95 -11.97 -1.74 26.38
C GLU A 95 -12.24 -2.08 27.85
N ALA A 96 -11.62 -3.13 28.39
CA ALA A 96 -11.78 -3.51 29.80
C ALA A 96 -11.31 -2.40 30.77
N LYS A 97 -10.28 -1.63 30.40
CA LYS A 97 -9.84 -0.46 31.18
C LYS A 97 -10.84 0.69 31.13
N ILE A 98 -11.44 0.95 29.98
CA ILE A 98 -12.46 2.00 29.81
C ILE A 98 -13.71 1.64 30.62
N ASP A 99 -14.14 0.38 30.56
CA ASP A 99 -15.29 -0.13 31.32
C ASP A 99 -15.04 0.01 32.83
N ALA A 100 -13.84 -0.33 33.31
CA ALA A 100 -13.45 -0.15 34.72
C ALA A 100 -13.41 1.33 35.15
N ILE A 101 -12.96 2.24 34.27
CA ILE A 101 -12.98 3.69 34.53
C ILE A 101 -14.43 4.19 34.61
N LEU A 102 -15.30 3.80 33.68
CA LEU A 102 -16.68 4.24 33.66
C LEU A 102 -17.44 3.76 34.90
N ALA A 103 -17.21 2.51 35.32
CA ALA A 103 -17.75 1.96 36.56
C ALA A 103 -17.27 2.72 37.81
N ALA A 104 -16.05 3.25 37.80
CA ALA A 104 -15.52 4.07 38.90
C ALA A 104 -16.03 5.51 38.89
N VAL A 105 -16.29 6.09 37.72
CA VAL A 105 -16.70 7.50 37.56
C VAL A 105 -18.22 7.69 37.67
N ASP A 106 -19.02 6.79 37.10
CA ASP A 106 -20.48 6.83 37.17
C ASP A 106 -21.08 5.44 37.42
N PRO A 107 -21.02 4.93 38.68
CA PRO A 107 -21.47 3.59 39.02
C PRO A 107 -22.96 3.35 38.77
N LYS A 108 -23.78 4.40 38.72
CA LYS A 108 -25.24 4.27 38.58
C LYS A 108 -25.68 4.06 37.14
N ASN A 109 -24.93 4.62 36.19
CA ASN A 109 -25.27 4.54 34.76
C ASN A 109 -24.30 3.69 33.94
N ALA A 110 -23.15 3.30 34.50
CA ALA A 110 -22.11 2.54 33.79
C ALA A 110 -22.67 1.33 33.03
N ASP A 111 -23.43 0.46 33.70
CA ASP A 111 -23.98 -0.76 33.09
C ASP A 111 -24.93 -0.46 31.91
N LYS A 112 -25.71 0.63 32.02
CA LYS A 112 -26.63 1.05 30.97
C LYS A 112 -25.87 1.58 29.75
N VAL A 113 -24.86 2.43 29.98
CA VAL A 113 -24.06 3.05 28.92
C VAL A 113 -23.22 2.00 28.20
N ILE A 114 -22.56 1.10 28.92
CA ILE A 114 -21.81 -0.02 28.33
C ILE A 114 -22.75 -0.89 27.49
N GLY A 115 -23.93 -1.23 28.01
CA GLY A 115 -24.91 -2.05 27.28
C GLY A 115 -25.54 -1.37 26.07
N GLU A 116 -25.59 -0.03 26.00
CA GLU A 116 -26.01 0.71 24.80
C GLU A 116 -24.89 0.69 23.73
N ILE A 117 -23.64 0.95 24.13
CA ILE A 117 -22.47 0.91 23.24
C ILE A 117 -22.27 -0.49 22.65
N ASP A 118 -22.34 -1.54 23.48
CA ASP A 118 -22.18 -2.93 23.05
C ASP A 118 -23.21 -3.33 21.98
N ARG A 119 -24.45 -2.80 22.07
CA ARG A 119 -25.54 -3.06 21.12
C ARG A 119 -25.38 -2.30 19.82
N GLU A 120 -24.90 -1.06 19.86
CA GLU A 120 -24.70 -0.24 18.66
C GLU A 120 -23.54 -0.76 17.80
N TYR A 121 -22.46 -1.23 18.44
CA TYR A 121 -21.25 -1.68 17.76
C TYR A 121 -21.10 -3.20 17.65
N ALA A 122 -22.11 -3.98 18.06
CA ALA A 122 -22.15 -5.44 17.99
C ALA A 122 -20.89 -6.12 18.55
N ARG A 123 -20.52 -5.78 19.80
CA ARG A 123 -19.40 -6.40 20.52
C ARG A 123 -19.64 -7.92 20.59
N GLN A 124 -18.67 -8.75 20.17
CA GLN A 124 -18.80 -10.20 20.31
C GLN A 124 -18.75 -10.56 21.80
N GLN A 125 -19.86 -11.05 22.35
CA GLN A 125 -20.01 -11.46 23.75
C GLN A 125 -19.15 -12.67 24.18
N ALA A 126 -18.26 -13.16 23.31
CA ALA A 126 -17.51 -14.39 23.52
C ALA A 126 -16.41 -14.29 24.61
N ASP A 127 -16.04 -13.09 25.05
CA ASP A 127 -14.86 -12.85 25.91
C ASP A 127 -15.17 -12.27 27.31
N ARG A 128 -16.39 -12.44 27.84
CA ARG A 128 -16.61 -12.22 29.28
C ARG A 128 -16.17 -13.50 30.03
N PRO A 129 -15.18 -13.42 30.95
CA PRO A 129 -14.67 -14.57 31.70
C PRO A 129 -15.73 -15.20 32.62
#